data_AF-A0A4U6M253-F1
#
_entry.id   AF-A0A4U6M253-F1
#
_cell.length_a   1.000
_cell.length_b   1.000
_cell.length_c   1.000
_cell.angle_alpha   90.00
_cell.angle_beta   90.00
_cell.angle_gamma   90.00
#
_symmetry.space_group_name_H-M   'P 1'
#
loop_
_entity.id
_entity.type
_entity.pdbx_description
1 polymer ?
#
loop_
_entity_poly.entity_id
_entity_poly.type
_entity_poly.pdbx_seq_one_letter_code
_entity_poly.pdbx_strand_id
1 'polypeptide(L)' 'ASKSRDNSRTPMQWDASQHAGFTEGEPWINLCDNAAEINVAAALSDADSVFYAYQRLIALRKTEPV' A
#
# COMPACT_ATOMS: atom_id res chain seq x y z
N ALA A 1 5.11 -1.13 -25.48
CA ALA A 1 4.62 -0.13 -24.51
C ALA A 1 3.10 -0.07 -24.56
N SER A 2 2.42 -0.56 -23.53
CA SER A 2 0.96 -0.45 -23.30
C SER A 2 0.68 -1.27 -22.01
N LYS A 3 0.49 -0.73 -20.81
CA LYS A 3 0.07 0.60 -20.35
C LYS A 3 0.85 0.98 -19.07
N SER A 4 1.79 1.92 -19.17
CA SER A 4 2.58 2.43 -18.03
C SER A 4 1.72 2.89 -16.84
N ARG A 5 0.50 3.38 -17.12
CA ARG A 5 -0.46 3.84 -16.10
C ARG A 5 -1.05 2.73 -15.26
N ASP A 6 -1.09 1.50 -15.76
CA ASP A 6 -1.74 0.39 -15.05
C ASP A 6 -0.89 -0.12 -13.88
N ASN A 7 0.43 0.13 -13.91
CA ASN A 7 1.31 -0.11 -12.76
C ASN A 7 0.88 0.66 -11.51
N SER A 8 0.26 1.84 -11.65
CA SER A 8 -0.24 2.62 -10.51
C SER A 8 -1.73 2.40 -10.22
N ARG A 9 -2.35 1.40 -10.85
CA ARG A 9 -3.79 1.10 -10.76
C ARG A 9 -4.07 -0.31 -10.27
N THR A 10 -3.02 -1.08 -9.97
CA THR A 10 -3.16 -2.37 -9.30
C THR A 10 -3.95 -2.18 -7.99
N PRO A 11 -4.73 -3.18 -7.56
CA PRO A 11 -5.49 -3.12 -6.33
C PRO A 11 -4.64 -2.70 -5.13
N MET A 12 -5.26 -1.95 -4.20
CA MET A 12 -4.63 -1.61 -2.92
C MET A 12 -4.39 -2.89 -2.11
N GLN A 13 -3.21 -3.01 -1.51
CA GLN A 13 -2.78 -4.19 -0.76
C GLN A 13 -3.02 -3.97 0.74
N TRP A 14 -4.20 -4.36 1.22
CA TRP A 14 -4.60 -4.16 2.62
C TRP A 14 -3.97 -5.19 3.55
N ASP A 15 -3.99 -6.46 3.16
CA ASP A 15 -3.41 -7.56 3.95
C ASP A 15 -2.97 -8.73 3.05
N ALA A 16 -2.59 -9.86 3.65
CA ALA A 16 -2.13 -11.06 2.94
C ALA A 16 -3.25 -12.05 2.57
N SER A 17 -4.52 -11.67 2.73
CA SER A 17 -5.66 -12.51 2.33
C SER A 17 -5.85 -12.52 0.81
N GLN A 18 -6.87 -13.24 0.34
CA GLN A 18 -7.22 -13.31 -1.07
C GLN A 18 -7.42 -11.89 -1.64
N HIS A 19 -6.87 -11.65 -2.84
CA HIS A 19 -6.85 -10.34 -3.50
C HIS A 19 -6.32 -9.21 -2.59
N ALA A 20 -5.40 -9.54 -1.68
CA ALA A 20 -4.80 -8.62 -0.71
C ALA A 20 -5.81 -7.82 0.13
N GLY A 21 -6.99 -8.41 0.40
CA GLY A 21 -8.08 -7.76 1.12
C GLY A 21 -8.79 -6.65 0.32
N PHE A 22 -8.51 -6.50 -0.99
CA PHE A 22 -9.16 -5.48 -1.82
C PHE A 22 -10.62 -5.79 -2.13
N THR A 23 -10.93 -7.06 -2.36
CA THR A 23 -12.27 -7.52 -2.76
C THR A 23 -12.41 -9.01 -2.49
N GLU A 24 -13.66 -9.47 -2.31
CA GLU A 24 -14.01 -10.89 -2.27
C GLU A 24 -14.30 -11.47 -3.67
N GLY A 25 -14.51 -10.60 -4.67
CA GLY A 25 -14.74 -10.98 -6.07
C GLY A 25 -13.48 -10.92 -6.93
N GLU A 26 -13.64 -10.94 -8.26
CA GLU A 26 -12.50 -10.83 -9.18
C GLU A 26 -12.07 -9.36 -9.36
N PRO A 27 -10.82 -8.98 -9.05
CA PRO A 27 -10.33 -7.65 -9.34
C PRO A 27 -10.25 -7.41 -10.86
N TRP A 28 -10.60 -6.21 -11.30
CA TRP A 28 -10.60 -5.85 -12.73
C TRP A 28 -9.20 -5.82 -13.37
N ILE A 29 -8.15 -5.83 -12.53
CA ILE A 29 -6.74 -5.92 -12.92
C ILE A 29 -5.98 -6.73 -11.85
N ASN A 30 -4.96 -7.46 -12.28
CA ASN A 30 -4.15 -8.31 -11.41
C ASN A 30 -3.46 -7.50 -10.29
N LEU A 31 -3.17 -8.20 -9.18
CA LEU A 31 -2.34 -7.70 -8.10
C LEU A 31 -0.88 -7.65 -8.49
N CYS A 32 -0.08 -6.88 -7.74
CA CYS A 32 1.36 -7.03 -7.78
C CYS A 32 1.77 -8.35 -7.13
N ASP A 33 2.82 -8.96 -7.68
CA ASP A 33 3.33 -10.26 -7.20
C ASP A 33 3.79 -10.24 -5.74
N ASN A 34 4.11 -9.06 -5.21
CA ASN A 34 4.61 -8.87 -3.84
C ASN A 34 3.52 -8.51 -2.82
N ALA A 35 2.23 -8.61 -3.16
CA ALA A 35 1.14 -8.19 -2.28
C ALA A 35 1.08 -8.94 -0.94
N ALA A 36 1.58 -10.19 -0.89
CA ALA A 36 1.68 -10.96 0.35
C ALA A 36 2.70 -10.38 1.35
N GLU A 37 3.78 -9.74 0.84
CA GLU A 37 4.85 -9.16 1.65
C GLU A 37 4.62 -7.68 1.92
N ILE A 38 4.19 -6.93 0.90
CA ILE A 38 3.94 -5.49 0.98
C ILE A 38 2.44 -5.25 1.15
N ASN A 39 1.98 -4.99 2.36
CA ASN A 39 0.58 -4.63 2.60
C ASN A 39 0.45 -3.78 3.87
N VAL A 40 -0.73 -3.19 4.06
CA VAL A 40 -1.00 -2.29 5.20
C VAL A 40 -0.90 -3.04 6.53
N ALA A 41 -1.43 -4.26 6.62
CA ALA A 41 -1.34 -5.07 7.84
C ALA A 41 0.12 -5.31 8.27
N ALA A 42 0.98 -5.72 7.33
CA ALA A 42 2.41 -5.90 7.58
C ALA A 42 3.08 -4.57 7.97
N ALA A 43 2.80 -3.49 7.25
CA ALA A 43 3.37 -2.17 7.55
C ALA A 43 2.93 -1.61 8.92
N LEU A 44 1.72 -1.90 9.38
CA LEU A 44 1.25 -1.51 10.72
C LEU A 44 1.86 -2.39 11.82
N SER A 45 2.24 -3.63 11.52
CA SER A 45 2.89 -4.52 12.48
C SER A 45 4.38 -4.23 12.70
N ASP A 46 5.02 -3.54 11.75
CA ASP A 46 6.43 -3.16 11.79
C ASP A 46 6.59 -1.67 12.14
N ALA A 47 7.19 -1.38 13.30
CA ALA A 47 7.39 -0.01 13.79
C ALA A 47 8.42 0.80 12.97
N ASP A 48 9.25 0.12 12.17
CA ASP A 48 10.24 0.71 11.27
C ASP A 48 9.75 0.79 9.82
N SER A 49 8.47 0.51 9.58
CA SER A 49 7.89 0.50 8.24
C SER A 49 7.82 1.89 7.58
N VAL A 50 7.68 1.86 6.26
CA VAL A 50 7.43 3.06 5.44
C VAL A 50 6.18 3.80 5.91
N PHE A 51 5.15 3.11 6.39
CA PHE A 51 3.92 3.74 6.91
C PHE A 51 4.25 4.71 8.05
N TYR A 52 5.01 4.27 9.06
CA TYR A 52 5.36 5.12 10.20
C TYR A 52 6.35 6.21 9.84
N ALA A 53 7.25 5.97 8.89
CA ALA A 53 8.11 7.03 8.34
C ALA A 53 7.27 8.17 7.74
N TYR A 54 6.31 7.86 6.88
CA TYR A 54 5.40 8.87 6.30
C TYR A 54 4.50 9.53 7.35
N GLN A 55 3.96 8.78 8.32
CA GLN A 55 3.16 9.34 9.39
C GLN A 55 3.95 10.40 10.19
N ARG A 56 5.20 10.08 10.56
CA ARG A 56 6.10 11.00 11.27
C ARG A 56 6.41 12.25 10.44
N LEU A 57 6.70 12.10 9.15
CA LEU A 57 6.95 13.25 8.25
C LEU A 57 5.73 14.16 8.07
N ILE A 58 4.53 13.58 7.96
CA ILE A 58 3.28 14.35 7.88
C ILE A 58 3.02 15.10 9.18
N ALA A 59 3.29 14.48 10.34
CA ALA A 59 3.18 15.15 11.63
C ALA A 59 4.16 16.33 11.71
N LEU A 60 5.43 16.12 11.36
CA LEU A 60 6.45 17.17 11.33
C LEU A 60 6.04 18.36 10.46
N ARG A 61 5.54 18.10 9.23
CA ARG A 61 5.05 19.15 8.32
C ARG A 61 3.91 19.98 8.93
N LYS A 62 3.10 19.40 9.81
CA LYS A 62 1.97 20.10 10.46
C LYS A 62 2.42 20.92 11.67
N THR A 63 3.52 20.53 12.33
CA THR A 63 3.99 21.16 13.57
C THR A 63 5.09 22.20 13.35
N GLU A 64 5.80 22.15 12.22
CA GLU A 64 6.88 23.08 11.88
C GLU A 64 6.45 24.04 10.75
N PRO A 65 6.02 25.28 11.08
CA PRO A 65 5.82 26.34 10.09
C PRO A 65 7.15 26.70 9.43
N VAL A 66 7.09 27.08 8.14
CA VAL A 66 8.24 27.58 7.37
C VAL A 66 8.47 29.06 7.65
#